data_AF-A0A140GJX2-F1
#
_entry.id   AF-A0A140GJX2-F1
#
_cell.length_a   1.000
_cell.length_b   1.000
_cell.length_c   1.000
_cell.angle_alpha   90.00
_cell.angle_beta   90.00
_cell.angle_gamma   90.00
#
_symmetry.space_group_name_H-M   'P 1'
#
loop_
_entity.id
_entity.type
_entity.pdbx_description
1 polymer ?
#
loop_
_entity_poly.entity_id
_entity_poly.type
_entity_poly.pdbx_seq_one_letter_code
_entity_poly.pdbx_strand_id
1 'polypeptide(L)'
;WWDGEGSNGGKTKPKFFYAHSLTSSTIKGLNIQNTPVQCFSVDSAQDLVLEDITIDNSAGDTGDDDTAAANTDAFDVGSSDGVTITGANVKNQDD
;
A
#
# COMPACT_ATOMS: atom_id res chain seq x y z
N TRP A 1 -4.58 -3.75 -14.10
CA TRP A 1 -5.04 -4.73 -13.10
C TRP A 1 -6.42 -4.39 -12.59
N TRP A 2 -6.65 -3.11 -12.26
CA TRP A 2 -7.96 -2.58 -11.88
C TRP A 2 -9.07 -3.03 -12.82
N ASP A 3 -10.12 -3.49 -12.17
CA ASP A 3 -11.32 -4.10 -12.75
C ASP A 3 -12.52 -3.91 -11.81
N GLY A 4 -12.49 -2.85 -10.96
CA GLY A 4 -13.53 -2.54 -9.98
C GLY A 4 -13.58 -3.45 -8.74
N GLU A 5 -13.02 -4.65 -8.81
CA GLU A 5 -13.23 -5.67 -7.76
C GLU A 5 -12.10 -5.77 -6.72
N GLY A 6 -10.99 -5.04 -6.89
CA GLY A 6 -9.89 -5.00 -5.91
C GLY A 6 -9.37 -6.39 -5.53
N SER A 7 -9.21 -6.68 -4.24
CA SER A 7 -8.91 -8.03 -3.72
C SER A 7 -10.15 -8.90 -3.48
N ASN A 8 -11.36 -8.39 -3.73
CA ASN A 8 -12.61 -9.11 -3.47
C ASN A 8 -13.04 -10.02 -4.63
N GLY A 9 -12.42 -9.91 -5.80
CA GLY A 9 -12.74 -10.71 -6.96
C GLY A 9 -11.97 -10.32 -8.23
N GLY A 10 -12.54 -10.69 -9.38
CA GLY A 10 -12.00 -10.39 -10.70
C GLY A 10 -10.65 -11.05 -10.94
N LYS A 11 -9.70 -10.29 -11.49
CA LYS A 11 -8.33 -10.76 -11.70
C LYS A 11 -7.65 -10.99 -10.35
N THR A 12 -6.80 -12.02 -10.28
CA THR A 12 -5.79 -12.10 -9.21
C THR A 12 -4.75 -11.01 -9.42
N LYS A 13 -4.59 -10.15 -8.42
CA LYS A 13 -3.73 -8.97 -8.48
C LYS A 13 -2.64 -9.09 -7.41
N PRO A 14 -1.37 -8.78 -7.72
CA PRO A 14 -0.29 -8.91 -6.75
C PRO A 14 -0.30 -7.75 -5.75
N LYS A 15 -0.02 -8.04 -4.47
CA LYS A 15 0.40 -7.02 -3.50
C LYS A 15 1.76 -6.43 -3.92
N PHE A 16 2.00 -5.17 -3.57
CA PHE A 16 3.15 -4.43 -4.10
C PHE A 16 4.47 -4.67 -3.34
N PHE A 17 4.51 -4.40 -2.02
CA PHE A 17 5.75 -4.41 -1.24
C PHE A 17 5.58 -5.12 0.10
N TYR A 18 6.39 -6.15 0.35
CA TYR A 18 6.42 -6.85 1.65
C TYR A 18 7.57 -6.29 2.49
N ALA A 19 7.22 -5.51 3.52
CA ALA A 19 8.13 -5.03 4.55
C ALA A 19 8.09 -5.98 5.76
N HIS A 20 8.38 -7.25 5.50
CA HIS A 20 8.26 -8.32 6.49
C HIS A 20 9.57 -8.58 7.24
N SER A 21 9.47 -8.89 8.53
CA SER A 21 10.61 -9.29 9.36
C SER A 21 11.78 -8.28 9.38
N LEU A 22 11.45 -6.99 9.27
CA LEU A 22 12.41 -5.90 9.38
C LEU A 22 12.58 -5.50 10.84
N THR A 23 13.83 -5.44 11.32
CA THR A 23 14.17 -5.02 12.68
C THR A 23 15.03 -3.76 12.64
N SER A 24 14.71 -2.75 13.44
CA SER A 24 15.47 -1.50 13.59
C SER A 24 15.87 -0.90 12.23
N SER A 25 14.89 -0.78 11.34
CA SER A 25 15.09 -0.46 9.92
C SER A 25 14.36 0.82 9.55
N THR A 26 14.82 1.47 8.47
CA THR A 26 14.16 2.66 7.92
C THR A 26 13.98 2.52 6.42
N ILE A 27 12.77 2.76 5.93
CA ILE A 27 12.44 2.92 4.53
C ILE A 27 12.04 4.38 4.35
N LYS A 28 12.73 5.11 3.48
CA LYS A 28 12.56 6.55 3.33
C LYS A 28 12.42 7.01 1.88
N GLY A 29 11.51 7.95 1.63
CA GLY A 29 11.49 8.75 0.40
C GLY A 29 11.07 8.00 -0.87
N LEU A 30 10.44 6.83 -0.73
CA LEU A 30 9.92 6.10 -1.90
C LEU A 30 8.72 6.85 -2.49
N ASN A 31 8.70 6.93 -3.82
CA ASN A 31 7.58 7.46 -4.59
C ASN A 31 6.98 6.33 -5.43
N ILE A 32 5.76 5.91 -5.07
CA ILE A 32 5.06 4.74 -5.62
C ILE A 32 3.81 5.22 -6.36
N GLN A 33 3.52 4.60 -7.51
CA GLN A 33 2.40 5.00 -8.35
C GLN A 33 1.61 3.78 -8.82
N ASN A 34 0.29 3.92 -8.83
CA ASN A 34 -0.70 3.02 -9.46
C ASN A 34 -0.53 1.54 -9.07
N THR A 35 -0.55 1.24 -7.77
CA THR A 35 -0.45 -0.13 -7.27
C THR A 35 -1.65 -0.99 -7.72
N PRO A 36 -1.45 -2.28 -8.06
CA PRO A 36 -2.55 -3.15 -8.49
C PRO A 36 -3.64 -3.35 -7.42
N VAL A 37 -3.22 -3.44 -6.15
CA VAL A 37 -4.00 -3.61 -4.90
C VAL A 37 -3.18 -2.94 -3.77
N GLN A 38 -3.13 -3.51 -2.57
CA GLN A 38 -2.38 -3.01 -1.42
C GLN A 38 -0.90 -2.76 -1.71
N CYS A 39 -0.39 -1.68 -1.14
CA CYS A 39 0.95 -1.16 -1.29
C CYS A 39 1.93 -1.80 -0.30
N PHE A 40 2.02 -1.30 0.94
CA PHE A 40 2.90 -1.90 1.96
C PHE A 40 2.15 -2.93 2.78
N SER A 41 2.63 -4.18 2.75
CA SER A 41 2.34 -5.16 3.79
C SER A 41 3.48 -5.16 4.78
N VAL A 42 3.25 -4.60 5.97
CA VAL A 42 4.15 -4.62 7.11
C VAL A 42 3.70 -5.76 8.03
N ASP A 43 4.56 -6.74 8.24
CA ASP A 43 4.25 -7.87 9.13
C ASP A 43 5.51 -8.35 9.85
N SER A 44 5.35 -8.78 11.10
CA SER A 44 6.45 -9.29 11.92
C SER A 44 7.64 -8.31 12.02
N ALA A 45 7.38 -6.99 12.01
CA ALA A 45 8.40 -5.96 12.09
C ALA A 45 8.61 -5.47 13.54
N GLN A 46 9.83 -5.04 13.86
CA GLN A 46 10.19 -4.44 15.14
C GLN A 46 10.95 -3.13 14.89
N ASP A 47 10.45 -2.01 15.40
CA ASP A 47 11.08 -0.70 15.28
C ASP A 47 11.36 -0.29 13.81
N LEU A 48 10.37 -0.50 12.93
CA LEU A 48 10.42 -0.08 11.53
C LEU A 48 9.94 1.37 11.39
N VAL A 49 10.74 2.19 10.72
CA VAL A 49 10.35 3.56 10.33
C VAL A 49 10.05 3.62 8.84
N LEU A 50 8.86 4.07 8.48
CA LEU A 50 8.44 4.44 7.12
C LEU A 50 8.32 5.96 7.06
N GLU A 51 9.28 6.62 6.41
CA GLU A 51 9.43 8.08 6.43
C GLU A 51 9.30 8.70 5.04
N ASP A 52 8.53 9.78 4.92
CA ASP A 52 8.41 10.61 3.70
C ASP A 52 8.02 9.79 2.46
N ILE A 53 7.15 8.80 2.63
CA ILE A 53 6.67 7.93 1.55
C ILE A 53 5.54 8.62 0.78
N THR A 54 5.62 8.63 -0.55
CA THR A 54 4.54 9.08 -1.43
C THR A 54 3.92 7.88 -2.15
N ILE A 55 2.60 7.74 -2.05
CA ILE A 55 1.80 6.76 -2.79
C ILE A 55 0.73 7.53 -3.55
N ASP A 56 0.83 7.56 -4.88
CA ASP A 56 -0.13 8.22 -5.75
C ASP A 56 -0.82 7.20 -6.68
N ASN A 57 -2.01 6.78 -6.26
CA ASN A 57 -2.93 5.95 -7.00
C ASN A 57 -4.11 6.77 -7.54
N SER A 58 -4.02 8.10 -7.67
CA SER A 58 -5.16 8.94 -8.06
C SER A 58 -5.72 8.62 -9.46
N ALA A 59 -4.93 7.96 -10.33
CA ALA A 59 -5.45 7.48 -11.61
C ALA A 59 -6.57 6.44 -11.42
N GLY A 60 -6.59 5.75 -10.28
CA GLY A 60 -7.59 4.76 -9.91
C GLY A 60 -8.99 5.33 -9.65
N ASP A 61 -9.12 6.65 -9.43
CA ASP A 61 -10.40 7.33 -9.18
C ASP A 61 -11.22 7.55 -10.46
N THR A 62 -10.58 7.43 -11.63
CA THR A 62 -11.16 7.83 -12.91
C THR A 62 -11.89 6.71 -13.66
N GLY A 63 -11.89 5.49 -13.10
CA GLY A 63 -12.60 4.35 -13.67
C GLY A 63 -14.09 4.31 -13.32
N ASP A 64 -14.85 3.57 -14.11
CA ASP A 64 -16.20 3.12 -13.77
C ASP A 64 -16.15 1.83 -12.92
N ASP A 65 -17.31 1.25 -12.62
CA ASP A 65 -17.42 0.02 -11.83
C ASP A 65 -16.63 -1.17 -12.39
N ASP A 66 -16.18 -1.12 -13.65
CA ASP A 66 -15.41 -2.19 -14.31
C ASP A 66 -13.92 -1.85 -14.49
N THR A 67 -13.49 -0.64 -14.13
CA THR A 67 -12.12 -0.14 -14.37
C THR A 67 -11.51 0.64 -13.21
N ALA A 68 -12.31 0.99 -12.21
CA ALA A 68 -11.86 1.66 -11.00
C ALA A 68 -10.88 0.79 -10.20
N ALA A 69 -9.96 1.46 -9.51
CA ALA A 69 -9.12 0.81 -8.51
C ALA A 69 -9.91 0.55 -7.22
N ALA A 70 -9.59 -0.53 -6.53
CA ALA A 70 -10.16 -0.85 -5.22
C ALA A 70 -9.13 -1.64 -4.41
N ASN A 71 -9.21 -1.55 -3.08
CA ASN A 71 -8.27 -2.16 -2.13
C ASN A 71 -6.81 -1.76 -2.43
N THR A 72 -6.59 -0.48 -2.71
CA THR A 72 -5.25 0.07 -2.95
C THR A 72 -4.62 0.59 -1.66
N ASP A 73 -4.71 -0.22 -0.62
CA ASP A 73 -4.37 0.14 0.74
C ASP A 73 -2.91 0.62 0.81
N ALA A 74 -2.62 1.72 1.48
CA ALA A 74 -1.29 2.31 1.57
C ALA A 74 -0.39 1.50 2.51
N PHE A 75 -0.86 1.23 3.74
CA PHE A 75 -0.08 0.58 4.79
C PHE A 75 -0.92 -0.43 5.59
N ASP A 76 -0.84 -1.70 5.21
CA ASP A 76 -1.35 -2.82 6.01
C ASP A 76 -0.34 -3.18 7.10
N VAL A 77 -0.67 -3.00 8.38
CA VAL A 77 0.21 -3.37 9.51
C VAL A 77 -0.37 -4.54 10.30
N GLY A 78 0.34 -5.67 10.29
CA GLY A 78 0.06 -6.86 11.08
C GLY A 78 1.24 -7.24 11.99
N SER A 79 0.97 -7.96 13.08
CA SER A 79 1.96 -8.65 13.93
C SER A 79 3.28 -7.90 14.20
N SER A 80 3.25 -6.58 14.39
CA SER A 80 4.45 -5.75 14.48
C SER A 80 4.42 -4.86 15.73
N ASP A 81 5.60 -4.47 16.20
CA ASP A 81 5.78 -3.57 17.34
C ASP A 81 6.75 -2.43 16.97
N GLY A 82 6.51 -1.23 17.50
CA GLY A 82 7.37 -0.07 17.23
C GLY A 82 7.36 0.48 15.80
N VAL A 83 6.33 0.18 14.98
CA VAL A 83 6.23 0.74 13.62
C VAL A 83 5.87 2.23 13.68
N THR A 84 6.70 3.07 13.05
CA THR A 84 6.47 4.52 12.93
C THR A 84 6.29 4.88 11.46
N ILE A 85 5.13 5.42 11.11
CA ILE A 85 4.85 5.96 9.77
C ILE A 85 4.73 7.48 9.90
N THR A 86 5.56 8.24 9.17
CA THR A 86 5.60 9.70 9.29
C THR A 86 5.88 10.36 7.94
N GLY A 87 5.29 11.54 7.72
CA GLY A 87 5.47 12.31 6.47
C GLY A 87 4.84 11.67 5.23
N ALA A 88 3.96 10.69 5.37
CA ALA A 88 3.33 10.03 4.23
C ALA A 88 2.39 10.97 3.46
N ASN A 89 2.42 10.89 2.13
CA ASN A 89 1.47 11.53 1.23
C ASN A 89 0.76 10.46 0.41
N VAL A 90 -0.54 10.28 0.64
CA VAL A 90 -1.32 9.18 0.08
C VAL A 90 -2.51 9.72 -0.70
N LYS A 91 -2.67 9.23 -1.92
CA LYS A 91 -3.92 9.27 -2.68
C LYS A 91 -4.22 7.87 -3.17
N ASN A 92 -5.30 7.28 -2.70
CA ASN A 92 -5.69 5.90 -3.01
C ASN A 92 -7.21 5.72 -2.86
N GLN A 93 -7.66 4.47 -2.93
CA GLN A 93 -9.08 4.08 -2.94
C GLN A 93 -9.45 3.16 -1.76
N ASP A 94 -8.56 3.03 -0.78
CA ASP A 94 -8.77 2.26 0.46
C ASP A 94 -7.87 2.83 1.58
N ASP A 95 -7.77 2.16 2.73
CA ASP A 95 -6.97 2.62 3.89
C ASP A 95 -5.49 2.90 3.62
#